data_AF-A0A517ZAB3-F1
#
_entry.id   AF-A0A517ZAB3-F1
#
_cell.length_a   1.000
_cell.length_b   1.000
_cell.length_c   1.000
_cell.angle_alpha   90.00
_cell.angle_beta   90.00
_cell.angle_gamma   90.00
#
_symmetry.space_group_name_H-M   'P 1'
#
loop_
_entity.id
_entity.type
_entity.pdbx_description
1 polymer ?
#
loop_
_entity_poly.entity_id
_entity_poly.type
_entity_poly.pdbx_seq_one_letter_code
_entity_poly.pdbx_strand_id
1 'polypeptide(L)'
;MRAFPVALFCLAHLITVGNASEPESHEWAPVAPRDEIRPDFDLISSGGPDGGPALAIAADERDGLMGHWEKTFAVEGGRHYRFTVQRSTEGIDLVRRAAMVRIIWKDAAGKPVLRDEPTFASYRPGERPRAEPEFPADGATVDGWTEVAGTYHVPASASQASVELHFRWGPPESRVVWSGAALKPVTPPEPRIVRLATVHHRPVKGKTAAEKREQFAPLIEEAASQNADLVVLPETLTFYGTGRTYAECAEPIPGPSTEYFGKLAKEHDLYIVAGLLERDRHLVYNVSVLLGPDGSIVGTYRKVTLPRGEIEGGLMPGSEYPVFETRFGKVGMMICYDGFFPEVARELSNRGAEVIAWPVWGCNPSLGAARACENHTYVVSSTYTDVSSDWMISAIYGRDGTPLDQATDWGSVAVAEVDLNKPLYWHSLGDFRAQIERHRPLLPGELPGIQPRNENGPAAE
;
A
#
# COMPACT_ATOMS: atom_id res chain seq x y z
N MET A 1 31.87 -29.58 -84.10
CA MET A 1 31.80 -28.14 -84.44
C MET A 1 31.71 -27.35 -83.14
N ARG A 2 32.52 -26.29 -83.02
CA ARG A 2 32.25 -24.96 -82.39
C ARG A 2 31.22 -24.87 -81.24
N ALA A 3 31.35 -24.08 -80.18
CA ALA A 3 32.30 -23.08 -79.71
C ALA A 3 31.87 -22.63 -78.29
N PHE A 4 32.71 -21.81 -77.69
CA PHE A 4 32.70 -21.04 -76.43
C PHE A 4 31.44 -20.14 -76.15
N PRO A 5 31.37 -19.40 -75.01
CA PRO A 5 30.19 -19.21 -74.16
C PRO A 5 29.50 -17.85 -74.36
N VAL A 6 28.37 -17.58 -73.68
CA VAL A 6 27.79 -16.24 -73.59
C VAL A 6 27.28 -15.95 -72.18
N ALA A 7 27.91 -14.98 -71.53
CA ALA A 7 27.37 -14.22 -70.41
C ALA A 7 26.39 -13.18 -70.96
N LEU A 8 25.26 -12.97 -70.28
CA LEU A 8 24.34 -11.87 -70.57
C LEU A 8 24.18 -10.99 -69.33
N PHE A 9 24.69 -9.77 -69.44
CA PHE A 9 24.36 -8.63 -68.59
C PHE A 9 22.92 -8.18 -68.91
N CYS A 10 22.09 -8.00 -67.89
CA CYS A 10 20.91 -7.12 -67.97
C CYS A 10 20.91 -6.17 -66.78
N LEU A 11 21.07 -4.88 -67.10
CA LEU A 11 20.79 -3.73 -66.24
C LEU A 11 19.27 -3.63 -66.04
N ALA A 12 18.80 -3.49 -64.80
CA ALA A 12 17.49 -2.91 -64.50
C ALA A 12 17.64 -1.94 -63.31
N HIS A 13 17.20 -0.70 -63.53
CA HIS A 13 17.12 0.38 -62.56
C HIS A 13 15.94 0.20 -61.58
N LEU A 14 16.06 0.87 -60.42
CA LEU A 14 14.99 1.41 -59.57
C LEU A 14 14.19 0.41 -58.71
N ILE A 15 14.41 0.43 -57.40
CA ILE A 15 13.61 1.18 -56.39
C ILE A 15 14.26 0.92 -55.03
N THR A 16 14.80 1.95 -54.41
CA THR A 16 15.09 1.96 -52.97
C THR A 16 13.77 1.79 -52.24
N VAL A 17 13.53 0.61 -51.68
CA VAL A 17 12.48 0.40 -50.68
C VAL A 17 12.95 1.13 -49.43
N GLY A 18 12.46 2.36 -49.27
CA GLY A 18 12.61 3.11 -48.03
C GLY A 18 12.02 2.30 -46.88
N ASN A 19 12.75 2.30 -45.75
CA ASN A 19 12.22 1.89 -44.47
C ASN A 19 10.87 2.58 -44.25
N ALA A 20 9.79 1.82 -44.30
CA ALA A 20 8.54 2.22 -43.68
C ALA A 20 8.73 2.07 -42.17
N SER A 21 9.33 3.08 -41.54
CA SER A 21 9.10 3.34 -40.13
C SER A 21 7.63 3.71 -40.00
N GLU A 22 6.84 2.86 -39.35
CA GLU A 22 5.51 3.26 -38.88
C GLU A 22 5.66 4.57 -38.08
N PRO A 23 4.74 5.54 -38.25
CA PRO A 23 4.89 6.83 -37.59
C PRO A 23 4.72 6.62 -36.08
N GLU A 24 5.78 6.89 -35.31
CA GLU A 24 5.63 7.23 -33.90
C GLU A 24 4.60 8.37 -33.81
N SER A 25 3.43 8.13 -33.22
CA SER A 25 2.49 9.22 -32.96
C SER A 25 3.11 10.10 -31.86
N HIS A 26 3.82 11.15 -32.26
CA HIS A 26 4.48 12.07 -31.34
C HIS A 26 3.49 12.91 -30.51
N GLU A 27 2.21 12.92 -30.90
CA GLU A 27 1.15 13.74 -30.33
C GLU A 27 0.19 12.92 -29.46
N TRP A 28 -0.45 13.58 -28.50
CA TRP A 28 -1.49 12.99 -27.65
C TRP A 28 -2.77 12.80 -28.46
N ALA A 29 -3.37 11.61 -28.37
CA ALA A 29 -4.62 11.28 -29.07
C ALA A 29 -5.78 11.11 -28.08
N PRO A 30 -6.98 11.65 -28.36
CA PRO A 30 -8.14 11.45 -27.51
C PRO A 30 -8.78 10.09 -27.78
N VAL A 31 -9.02 9.32 -26.73
CA VAL A 31 -9.60 7.98 -26.80
C VAL A 31 -10.82 7.91 -25.91
N ALA A 32 -11.92 7.38 -26.43
CA ALA A 32 -13.10 7.00 -25.66
C ALA A 32 -13.43 5.54 -25.94
N PRO A 33 -13.84 4.75 -24.93
CA PRO A 33 -14.18 3.34 -25.12
C PRO A 33 -15.40 3.15 -26.03
N ARG A 34 -16.35 4.11 -26.03
CA ARG A 34 -17.50 4.18 -26.93
C ARG A 34 -17.88 5.64 -27.14
N ASP A 35 -18.44 5.97 -28.31
CA ASP A 35 -18.79 7.34 -28.64
C ASP A 35 -19.95 7.90 -27.78
N GLU A 36 -20.88 7.06 -27.32
CA GLU A 36 -22.02 7.52 -26.51
C GLU A 36 -21.62 8.05 -25.13
N ILE A 37 -20.43 7.69 -24.65
CA ILE A 37 -19.86 8.12 -23.35
C ILE A 37 -18.58 8.93 -23.52
N ARG A 38 -18.30 9.40 -24.74
CA ARG A 38 -17.15 10.23 -25.05
C ARG A 38 -17.30 11.61 -24.38
N PRO A 39 -16.33 12.04 -23.54
CA PRO A 39 -16.25 13.40 -23.03
C PRO A 39 -15.65 14.35 -24.07
N ASP A 40 -15.68 15.64 -23.78
CA ASP A 40 -15.02 16.64 -24.60
C ASP A 40 -13.52 16.68 -24.32
N PHE A 41 -12.74 16.80 -25.38
CA PHE A 41 -11.27 16.83 -25.34
C PHE A 41 -10.79 18.17 -25.90
N ASP A 42 -9.93 18.85 -25.16
CA ASP A 42 -9.39 20.15 -25.58
C ASP A 42 -7.88 20.25 -25.33
N LEU A 43 -7.19 20.92 -26.24
CA LEU A 43 -5.74 21.11 -26.22
C LEU A 43 -5.47 22.60 -25.96
N ILE A 44 -5.12 22.92 -24.72
CA ILE A 44 -4.90 24.29 -24.27
C ILE A 44 -3.44 24.66 -24.54
N SER A 45 -3.20 25.68 -25.35
CA SER A 45 -1.85 26.08 -25.74
C SER A 45 -1.02 26.67 -24.59
N SER A 46 -1.68 27.33 -23.63
CA SER A 46 -1.08 27.90 -22.42
C SER A 46 -2.04 27.72 -21.25
N GLY A 47 -1.89 26.62 -20.52
CA GLY A 47 -2.81 26.22 -19.45
C GLY A 47 -2.19 25.36 -18.36
N GLY A 48 -0.91 24.98 -18.49
CA GLY A 48 -0.16 24.31 -17.42
C GLY A 48 0.32 25.27 -16.33
N PRO A 49 0.83 24.75 -15.20
CA PRO A 49 1.31 25.56 -14.09
C PRO A 49 2.44 26.52 -14.49
N ASP A 50 3.29 26.10 -15.44
CA ASP A 50 4.40 26.92 -15.98
C ASP A 50 4.02 27.67 -17.27
N GLY A 51 2.72 27.79 -17.58
CA GLY A 51 2.22 28.40 -18.81
C GLY A 51 2.41 27.54 -20.08
N GLY A 52 2.83 26.28 -19.91
CA GLY A 52 2.98 25.29 -20.98
C GLY A 52 1.64 24.74 -21.50
N PRO A 53 1.67 23.87 -22.53
CA PRO A 53 0.46 23.24 -23.06
C PRO A 53 -0.18 22.31 -22.03
N ALA A 54 -1.50 22.18 -22.12
CA ALA A 54 -2.28 21.32 -21.26
C ALA A 54 -3.35 20.55 -22.03
N LEU A 55 -3.69 19.37 -21.52
CA LEU A 55 -4.65 18.43 -22.09
C LEU A 55 -5.87 18.39 -21.17
N ALA A 56 -7.00 18.88 -21.65
CA ALA A 56 -8.24 18.88 -20.88
C ALA A 56 -9.16 17.75 -21.32
N ILE A 57 -9.91 17.22 -20.35
CA ILE A 57 -11.08 16.37 -20.58
C ILE A 57 -12.20 16.92 -19.71
N ALA A 58 -13.37 17.18 -20.30
CA ALA A 58 -14.53 17.74 -19.62
C ALA A 58 -15.78 16.88 -19.83
N ALA A 59 -16.57 16.71 -18.77
CA ALA A 59 -17.92 16.20 -18.88
C ALA A 59 -18.88 17.31 -19.32
N ASP A 60 -19.84 16.97 -20.16
CA ASP A 60 -21.01 17.80 -20.43
C ASP A 60 -22.11 17.51 -19.40
N GLU A 61 -23.36 17.80 -19.74
CA GLU A 61 -24.55 17.56 -18.93
C GLU A 61 -24.86 16.07 -18.65
N ARG A 62 -24.18 15.13 -19.32
CA ARG A 62 -24.40 13.69 -19.19
C ARG A 62 -23.56 13.08 -18.07
N ASP A 63 -24.16 12.12 -17.37
CA ASP A 63 -23.46 11.27 -16.42
C ASP A 63 -22.65 10.15 -17.10
N GLY A 64 -21.62 9.66 -16.40
CA GLY A 64 -20.94 8.41 -16.75
C GLY A 64 -19.96 8.50 -17.93
N LEU A 65 -19.59 9.71 -18.34
CA LEU A 65 -18.62 9.94 -19.40
C LEU A 65 -17.23 9.39 -19.01
N MET A 66 -16.51 8.89 -20.01
CA MET A 66 -15.20 8.28 -19.84
C MET A 66 -14.35 8.40 -21.10
N GLY A 67 -13.09 8.78 -20.91
CA GLY A 67 -12.09 8.83 -21.96
C GLY A 67 -10.72 9.20 -21.42
N HIS A 68 -9.70 9.12 -22.27
CA HIS A 68 -8.33 9.44 -21.89
C HIS A 68 -7.54 10.05 -23.04
N TRP A 69 -6.54 10.85 -22.69
CA TRP A 69 -5.48 11.19 -23.63
C TRP A 69 -4.45 10.06 -23.63
N GLU A 70 -4.07 9.58 -24.81
CA GLU A 70 -3.08 8.51 -24.97
C GLU A 70 -1.83 9.01 -25.72
N LYS A 71 -0.66 8.62 -25.24
CA LYS A 71 0.61 8.80 -25.94
C LYS A 71 1.54 7.63 -25.67
N THR A 72 2.22 7.18 -26.73
CA THR A 72 3.26 6.14 -26.62
C THR A 72 4.63 6.79 -26.44
N PHE A 73 5.40 6.30 -25.47
CA PHE A 73 6.78 6.67 -25.21
C PHE A 73 7.70 5.50 -25.55
N ALA A 74 8.80 5.76 -26.24
CA ALA A 74 9.87 4.78 -26.40
C ALA A 74 10.60 4.56 -25.06
N VAL A 75 10.82 3.30 -24.69
CA VAL A 75 11.54 2.91 -23.48
C VAL A 75 12.52 1.79 -23.76
N GLU A 76 13.52 1.65 -22.90
CA GLU A 76 14.44 0.52 -22.93
C GLU A 76 14.09 -0.49 -21.84
N GLY A 77 13.76 -1.72 -22.25
CA GLY A 77 13.49 -2.83 -21.34
C GLY A 77 14.64 -3.09 -20.37
N GLY A 78 14.31 -3.44 -19.13
CA GLY A 78 15.27 -3.71 -18.06
C GLY A 78 15.78 -2.45 -17.32
N ARG A 79 15.39 -1.25 -17.75
CA ARG A 79 15.73 0.00 -17.06
C ARG A 79 14.60 0.48 -16.16
N HIS A 80 14.91 1.42 -15.27
CA HIS A 80 13.91 2.14 -14.49
C HIS A 80 13.57 3.49 -15.13
N TYR A 81 12.29 3.84 -15.10
CA TYR A 81 11.80 5.12 -15.56
C TYR A 81 10.92 5.78 -14.50
N ARG A 82 11.06 7.10 -14.36
CA ARG A 82 10.16 7.94 -13.57
C ARG A 82 9.16 8.60 -14.49
N PHE A 83 7.88 8.38 -14.20
CA PHE A 83 6.77 9.12 -14.77
C PHE A 83 6.41 10.29 -13.87
N THR A 84 6.08 11.44 -14.48
CA THR A 84 5.54 12.63 -13.81
C THR A 84 4.53 13.34 -14.70
N VAL A 85 3.45 13.86 -14.13
CA VAL A 85 2.51 14.79 -14.78
C VAL A 85 1.89 15.69 -13.72
N GLN A 86 1.47 16.90 -14.09
CA GLN A 86 0.69 17.79 -13.24
C GLN A 86 -0.79 17.65 -13.57
N ARG A 87 -1.64 17.54 -12.54
CA ARG A 87 -3.10 17.39 -12.67
C ARG A 87 -3.82 18.49 -11.92
N SER A 88 -4.76 19.16 -12.57
CA SER A 88 -5.75 20.03 -11.92
C SER A 88 -7.16 19.49 -12.19
N THR A 89 -8.06 19.63 -11.23
CA THR A 89 -9.44 19.12 -11.33
C THR A 89 -10.44 20.17 -10.85
N GLU A 90 -11.56 20.27 -11.55
CA GLU A 90 -12.67 21.17 -11.23
C GLU A 90 -13.96 20.36 -11.19
N GLY A 91 -14.76 20.51 -10.12
CA GLY A 91 -16.04 19.81 -9.98
C GLY A 91 -15.96 18.28 -9.85
N ILE A 92 -14.77 17.71 -9.60
CA ILE A 92 -14.60 16.26 -9.42
C ILE A 92 -14.56 15.93 -7.93
N ASP A 93 -15.63 15.31 -7.41
CA ASP A 93 -15.71 14.95 -5.99
C ASP A 93 -14.78 13.79 -5.61
N LEU A 94 -14.60 12.81 -6.52
CA LEU A 94 -13.84 11.57 -6.25
C LEU A 94 -12.66 11.42 -7.21
N VAL A 95 -11.69 12.32 -7.06
CA VAL A 95 -10.50 12.41 -7.91
C VAL A 95 -9.76 11.07 -8.04
N ARG A 96 -9.59 10.33 -6.94
CA ARG A 96 -8.92 9.01 -6.91
C ARG A 96 -9.52 7.97 -7.88
N ARG A 97 -10.78 8.14 -8.29
CA ARG A 97 -11.45 7.27 -9.26
C ARG A 97 -11.60 7.91 -10.63
N ALA A 98 -11.79 9.22 -10.67
CA ALA A 98 -12.20 9.91 -11.88
C ALA A 98 -11.03 10.41 -12.72
N ALA A 99 -9.91 10.80 -12.10
CA ALA A 99 -8.81 11.45 -12.78
C ALA A 99 -7.48 10.75 -12.45
N MET A 100 -7.10 9.77 -13.26
CA MET A 100 -5.95 8.89 -12.97
C MET A 100 -5.07 8.63 -14.18
N VAL A 101 -3.86 8.13 -13.91
CA VAL A 101 -2.92 7.74 -14.96
C VAL A 101 -2.80 6.22 -15.01
N ARG A 102 -2.68 5.67 -16.21
CA ARG A 102 -2.22 4.30 -16.44
C ARG A 102 -0.97 4.30 -17.31
N ILE A 103 -0.03 3.41 -17.01
CA ILE A 103 1.13 3.13 -17.85
C ILE A 103 1.12 1.66 -18.24
N ILE A 104 1.12 1.38 -19.54
CA ILE A 104 1.01 0.02 -20.08
C ILE A 104 2.28 -0.30 -20.85
N TRP A 105 2.99 -1.35 -20.41
CA TRP A 105 4.23 -1.81 -21.05
C TRP A 105 3.91 -2.67 -22.27
N LYS A 106 4.49 -2.32 -23.42
CA LYS A 106 4.27 -2.98 -24.71
C LYS A 106 5.59 -3.35 -25.39
N ASP A 107 5.57 -4.42 -26.17
CA ASP A 107 6.67 -4.79 -27.06
C ASP A 107 6.69 -3.91 -28.33
N ALA A 108 7.62 -4.17 -29.24
CA ALA A 108 7.77 -3.42 -30.48
C ALA A 108 6.56 -3.57 -31.43
N ALA A 109 5.75 -4.61 -31.26
CA ALA A 109 4.51 -4.84 -32.02
C ALA A 109 3.27 -4.27 -31.30
N GLY A 110 3.46 -3.50 -30.22
CA GLY A 110 2.38 -2.88 -29.45
C GLY A 110 1.60 -3.86 -28.56
N LYS A 111 2.10 -5.09 -28.36
CA LYS A 111 1.43 -6.11 -27.53
C LYS A 111 1.83 -6.01 -26.07
N PRO A 112 0.92 -6.29 -25.12
CA PRO A 112 1.25 -6.37 -23.70
C PRO A 112 2.34 -7.41 -23.42
N VAL A 113 3.24 -7.11 -22.48
CA VAL A 113 4.35 -7.98 -22.09
C VAL A 113 4.12 -8.70 -20.76
N LEU A 114 5.02 -9.61 -20.40
CA LEU A 114 5.09 -10.25 -19.08
C LEU A 114 6.12 -9.55 -18.20
N ARG A 115 6.02 -9.73 -16.89
CA ARG A 115 7.08 -9.35 -15.93
C ARG A 115 8.29 -10.28 -16.08
N ASP A 116 9.46 -9.77 -15.70
CA ASP A 116 10.73 -10.49 -15.82
C ASP A 116 10.82 -11.67 -14.86
N GLU A 117 10.47 -11.43 -13.60
CA GLU A 117 10.52 -12.42 -12.53
C GLU A 117 9.22 -13.22 -12.43
N PRO A 118 9.31 -14.54 -12.17
CA PRO A 118 8.13 -15.30 -11.75
C PRO A 118 7.64 -14.80 -10.38
N THR A 119 6.34 -14.94 -10.12
CA THR A 119 5.81 -14.68 -8.78
C THR A 119 6.18 -15.80 -7.82
N PHE A 120 6.56 -15.41 -6.60
CA PHE A 120 6.76 -16.31 -5.45
C PHE A 120 5.65 -16.15 -4.42
N ALA A 121 4.56 -15.47 -4.77
CA ALA A 121 3.38 -15.42 -3.93
C ALA A 121 2.82 -16.82 -3.68
N SER A 122 2.07 -16.98 -2.59
CA SER A 122 1.32 -18.19 -2.24
C SER A 122 0.38 -18.70 -3.34
N TYR A 123 0.04 -17.87 -4.33
CA TYR A 123 -0.81 -18.20 -5.47
C TYR A 123 -0.03 -18.19 -6.79
N ARG A 124 -0.25 -19.24 -7.60
CA ARG A 124 0.40 -19.46 -8.92
C ARG A 124 1.94 -19.31 -8.88
N PRO A 125 2.63 -19.93 -7.92
CA PRO A 125 4.09 -19.79 -7.79
C PRO A 125 4.79 -20.29 -9.06
N GLY A 126 5.80 -19.56 -9.51
CA GLY A 126 6.59 -19.89 -10.70
C GLY A 126 6.02 -19.36 -12.03
N GLU A 127 4.78 -18.88 -12.06
CA GLU A 127 4.23 -18.19 -13.25
C GLU A 127 4.80 -16.77 -13.36
N ARG A 128 5.02 -16.28 -14.58
CA ARG A 128 5.37 -14.87 -14.83
C ARG A 128 4.09 -14.03 -14.96
N PRO A 129 3.83 -13.08 -14.03
CA PRO A 129 2.66 -12.22 -14.12
C PRO A 129 2.64 -11.43 -15.43
N ARG A 130 1.44 -11.09 -15.92
CA ARG A 130 1.31 -10.09 -16.97
C ARG A 130 1.76 -8.73 -16.44
N ALA A 131 2.35 -7.92 -17.32
CA ALA A 131 2.65 -6.53 -17.00
C ALA A 131 1.38 -5.69 -17.11
N GLU A 132 0.45 -5.92 -16.17
CA GLU A 132 -0.76 -5.12 -16.00
C GLU A 132 -0.41 -3.65 -15.72
N PRO A 133 -1.35 -2.71 -15.96
CA PRO A 133 -1.04 -1.28 -15.91
C PRO A 133 -0.45 -0.81 -14.59
N GLU A 134 0.51 0.10 -14.66
CA GLU A 134 1.00 0.82 -13.49
C GLU A 134 0.09 2.01 -13.16
N PHE A 135 0.01 2.35 -11.87
CA PHE A 135 -0.79 3.45 -11.36
C PHE A 135 0.08 4.45 -10.58
N PRO A 136 0.60 5.49 -11.24
CA PRO A 136 1.31 6.60 -10.58
C PRO A 136 0.52 7.19 -9.43
N ALA A 137 1.20 7.41 -8.30
CA ALA A 137 0.60 7.92 -7.06
C ALA A 137 0.43 9.44 -7.09
N ASP A 138 -0.53 9.94 -6.31
CA ASP A 138 -0.74 11.37 -6.13
C ASP A 138 0.30 11.88 -5.11
N GLY A 139 0.96 12.98 -5.45
CA GLY A 139 1.93 13.68 -4.62
C GLY A 139 1.33 14.94 -3.98
N ALA A 140 2.17 15.94 -3.75
CA ALA A 140 1.73 17.21 -3.18
C ALA A 140 0.87 18.01 -4.17
N THR A 141 -0.09 18.75 -3.62
CA THR A 141 -0.84 19.78 -4.36
C THR A 141 -0.25 21.15 -4.03
N VAL A 142 0.18 21.89 -5.06
CA VAL A 142 0.68 23.26 -4.96
C VAL A 142 -0.09 24.11 -5.98
N ASP A 143 -0.66 25.23 -5.53
CA ASP A 143 -1.39 26.18 -6.38
C ASP A 143 -2.47 25.53 -7.29
N GLY A 144 -3.19 24.54 -6.75
CA GLY A 144 -4.27 23.84 -7.48
C GLY A 144 -3.81 22.75 -8.46
N TRP A 145 -2.53 22.41 -8.47
CA TRP A 145 -1.94 21.33 -9.26
C TRP A 145 -1.37 20.24 -8.37
N THR A 146 -1.84 19.01 -8.55
CA THR A 146 -1.31 17.80 -7.92
C THR A 146 -0.27 17.16 -8.85
N GLU A 147 0.94 16.93 -8.35
CA GLU A 147 1.88 16.05 -9.05
C GLU A 147 1.36 14.61 -9.01
N VAL A 148 1.34 13.93 -10.14
CA VAL A 148 1.07 12.50 -10.24
C VAL A 148 2.33 11.82 -10.79
N ALA A 149 2.93 10.94 -10.00
CA ALA A 149 4.25 10.40 -10.30
C ALA A 149 4.46 8.96 -9.82
N GLY A 150 5.43 8.28 -10.43
CA GLY A 150 5.82 6.93 -10.04
C GLY A 150 7.14 6.53 -10.69
N THR A 151 7.86 5.59 -10.08
CA THR A 151 9.09 5.03 -10.63
C THR A 151 8.90 3.53 -10.83
N TYR A 152 9.22 3.05 -12.02
CA TYR A 152 8.87 1.69 -12.44
C TYR A 152 10.02 1.01 -13.16
N HIS A 153 10.18 -0.28 -12.88
CA HIS A 153 11.01 -1.17 -13.68
C HIS A 153 10.27 -1.52 -14.97
N VAL A 154 10.90 -1.23 -16.11
CA VAL A 154 10.38 -1.57 -17.43
C VAL A 154 10.69 -3.06 -17.69
N PRO A 155 9.70 -3.92 -17.96
CA PRO A 155 9.97 -5.31 -18.28
C PRO A 155 10.95 -5.45 -19.45
N ALA A 156 11.85 -6.44 -19.39
CA ALA A 156 12.96 -6.59 -20.33
C ALA A 156 12.51 -6.71 -21.80
N SER A 157 11.31 -7.27 -22.05
CA SER A 157 10.75 -7.40 -23.40
C SER A 157 9.95 -6.17 -23.87
N ALA A 158 9.77 -5.14 -23.04
CA ALA A 158 9.09 -3.92 -23.44
C ALA A 158 10.04 -2.96 -24.16
N SER A 159 9.51 -2.29 -25.18
CA SER A 159 10.17 -1.20 -25.89
C SER A 159 9.29 0.05 -25.99
N GLN A 160 8.04 -0.05 -25.52
CA GLN A 160 7.05 1.01 -25.57
C GLN A 160 6.30 1.11 -24.25
N ALA A 161 5.89 2.33 -23.89
CA ALA A 161 5.01 2.62 -22.77
C ALA A 161 3.80 3.43 -23.28
N SER A 162 2.62 2.84 -23.26
CA SER A 162 1.35 3.57 -23.47
C SER A 162 1.02 4.31 -22.19
N VAL A 163 1.09 5.63 -22.20
CA VAL A 163 0.62 6.46 -21.09
C VAL A 163 -0.76 6.96 -21.41
N GLU A 164 -1.67 6.80 -20.46
CA GLU A 164 -3.06 7.20 -20.59
C GLU A 164 -3.44 8.12 -19.42
N LEU A 165 -3.96 9.31 -19.74
CA LEU A 165 -4.40 10.32 -18.78
C LEU A 165 -5.93 10.34 -18.76
N HIS A 166 -6.54 9.68 -17.78
CA HIS A 166 -7.97 9.35 -17.75
C HIS A 166 -8.83 10.43 -17.13
N PHE A 167 -10.02 10.60 -17.70
CA PHE A 167 -11.21 11.11 -17.04
C PHE A 167 -12.30 10.01 -17.09
N ARG A 168 -12.97 9.73 -15.97
CA ARG A 168 -14.11 8.82 -15.94
C ARG A 168 -15.06 9.11 -14.79
N TRP A 169 -16.36 8.98 -15.02
CA TRP A 169 -17.37 9.03 -13.96
C TRP A 169 -17.30 10.29 -13.08
N GLY A 170 -16.77 11.40 -13.61
CA GLY A 170 -16.90 12.70 -12.96
C GLY A 170 -18.35 13.17 -13.02
N PRO A 171 -18.78 14.04 -12.10
CA PRO A 171 -20.08 14.71 -12.21
C PRO A 171 -20.23 15.46 -13.53
N PRO A 172 -21.47 15.75 -13.98
CA PRO A 172 -21.71 16.65 -15.11
C PRO A 172 -20.98 17.98 -14.92
N GLU A 173 -20.50 18.57 -16.02
CA GLU A 173 -19.72 19.82 -16.04
C GLU A 173 -18.36 19.77 -15.30
N SER A 174 -17.93 18.60 -14.82
CA SER A 174 -16.62 18.43 -14.18
C SER A 174 -15.49 18.29 -15.20
N ARG A 175 -14.28 18.62 -14.77
CA ARG A 175 -13.13 18.70 -15.68
C ARG A 175 -11.84 18.25 -15.01
N VAL A 176 -10.97 17.63 -15.81
CA VAL A 176 -9.56 17.41 -15.48
C VAL A 176 -8.68 18.06 -16.53
N VAL A 177 -7.57 18.65 -16.07
CA VAL A 177 -6.51 19.22 -16.91
C VAL A 177 -5.18 18.60 -16.53
N TRP A 178 -4.43 18.17 -17.54
CA TRP A 178 -3.10 17.56 -17.39
C TRP A 178 -2.03 18.40 -18.06
N SER A 179 -0.85 18.50 -17.48
CA SER A 179 0.28 19.21 -18.11
C SER A 179 1.63 18.59 -17.76
N GLY A 180 2.62 18.75 -18.65
CA GLY A 180 4.00 18.38 -18.38
C GLY A 180 4.27 16.88 -18.24
N ALA A 181 3.43 16.02 -18.83
CA ALA A 181 3.62 14.57 -18.78
C ALA A 181 4.98 14.15 -19.37
N ALA A 182 5.77 13.44 -18.58
CA ALA A 182 7.10 12.97 -18.95
C ALA A 182 7.38 11.58 -18.40
N LEU A 183 8.14 10.79 -19.16
CA LEU A 183 8.67 9.49 -18.76
C LEU A 183 10.17 9.49 -19.04
N LYS A 184 10.99 9.50 -17.98
CA LYS A 184 12.45 9.70 -18.08
C LYS A 184 13.21 8.54 -17.42
N PRO A 185 14.33 8.09 -18.00
CA PRO A 185 15.15 7.07 -17.38
C PRO A 185 15.74 7.60 -16.07
N VAL A 186 15.77 6.74 -15.05
CA VAL A 186 16.33 7.03 -13.72
C VAL A 186 17.11 5.82 -13.23
N THR A 187 17.93 6.04 -12.20
CA THR A 187 18.52 4.91 -11.47
C THR A 187 17.41 4.17 -10.72
N PRO A 188 17.52 2.83 -10.55
CA PRO A 188 16.60 2.07 -9.71
C PRO A 188 16.51 2.69 -8.30
N PRO A 189 15.31 2.71 -7.68
CA PRO A 189 15.21 3.10 -6.28
C PRO A 189 15.97 2.09 -5.42
N GLU A 190 16.67 2.58 -4.40
CA GLU A 190 17.35 1.71 -3.45
C GLU A 190 16.32 0.85 -2.69
N PRO A 191 16.63 -0.43 -2.41
CA PRO A 191 15.81 -1.26 -1.54
C PRO A 191 15.60 -0.61 -0.17
N ARG A 192 14.39 -0.70 0.37
CA ARG A 192 14.11 -0.30 1.77
C ARG A 192 14.04 -1.55 2.62
N ILE A 193 15.22 -2.08 2.93
CA ILE A 193 15.38 -3.27 3.76
C ILE A 193 15.01 -2.94 5.20
N VAL A 194 14.14 -3.75 5.78
CA VAL A 194 13.72 -3.66 7.18
C VAL A 194 13.66 -5.05 7.80
N ARG A 195 14.11 -5.17 9.05
CA ARG A 195 13.97 -6.41 9.83
C ARG A 195 12.83 -6.29 10.84
N LEU A 196 11.80 -7.08 10.62
CA LEU A 196 10.59 -7.12 11.44
C LEU A 196 10.67 -8.28 12.43
N ALA A 197 10.48 -8.01 13.71
CA ALA A 197 10.58 -8.99 14.77
C ALA A 197 9.26 -9.16 15.54
N THR A 198 8.98 -10.40 15.90
CA THR A 198 7.88 -10.77 16.79
C THR A 198 8.39 -11.54 17.99
N VAL A 199 7.72 -11.37 19.14
CA VAL A 199 8.02 -12.07 20.38
C VAL A 199 6.97 -13.15 20.66
N HIS A 200 7.42 -14.31 21.13
CA HIS A 200 6.54 -15.38 21.64
C HIS A 200 6.78 -15.61 23.13
N HIS A 201 6.02 -14.92 23.99
CA HIS A 201 6.26 -14.98 25.43
C HIS A 201 5.02 -14.70 26.28
N ARG A 202 4.91 -15.40 27.41
CA ARG A 202 3.93 -15.12 28.47
C ARG A 202 4.66 -14.57 29.69
N PRO A 203 4.38 -13.34 30.14
CA PRO A 203 5.02 -12.79 31.34
C PRO A 203 4.36 -13.36 32.62
N VAL A 204 4.45 -14.68 32.84
CA VAL A 204 3.75 -15.39 33.93
C VAL A 204 4.27 -15.01 35.32
N LYS A 205 5.53 -14.57 35.43
CA LYS A 205 6.14 -14.20 36.72
C LYS A 205 5.66 -12.81 37.16
N GLY A 206 5.67 -12.57 38.48
CA GLY A 206 5.30 -11.29 39.07
C GLY A 206 3.80 -10.96 39.02
N LYS A 207 3.42 -9.87 39.72
CA LYS A 207 2.04 -9.35 39.78
C LYS A 207 1.95 -7.85 39.50
N THR A 208 3.08 -7.15 39.48
CA THR A 208 3.15 -5.70 39.21
C THR A 208 3.47 -5.43 37.75
N ALA A 209 3.05 -4.28 37.23
CA ALA A 209 3.38 -3.86 35.87
C ALA A 209 4.90 -3.86 35.60
N ALA A 210 5.71 -3.50 36.61
CA ALA A 210 7.17 -3.53 36.56
C ALA A 210 7.71 -4.94 36.31
N GLU A 211 7.35 -5.91 37.16
CA GLU A 211 7.80 -7.29 37.00
C GLU A 211 7.34 -7.90 35.67
N LYS A 212 6.19 -7.47 35.13
CA LYS A 212 5.68 -7.93 33.83
C LYS A 212 6.47 -7.37 32.67
N ARG A 213 6.69 -6.05 32.61
CA ARG A 213 7.43 -5.41 31.50
C ARG A 213 8.90 -5.80 31.46
N GLU A 214 9.52 -6.00 32.62
CA GLU A 214 10.94 -6.36 32.73
C GLU A 214 11.26 -7.72 32.10
N GLN A 215 10.28 -8.63 32.02
CA GLN A 215 10.44 -9.93 31.37
C GLN A 215 10.68 -9.85 29.85
N PHE A 216 10.40 -8.71 29.22
CA PHE A 216 10.58 -8.52 27.78
C PHE A 216 11.96 -7.96 27.39
N ALA A 217 12.74 -7.43 28.35
CA ALA A 217 14.08 -6.91 28.07
C ALA A 217 15.00 -7.91 27.33
N PRO A 218 15.18 -9.16 27.80
CA PRO A 218 16.06 -10.11 27.10
C PRO A 218 15.57 -10.46 25.68
N LEU A 219 14.25 -10.36 25.43
CA LEU A 219 13.67 -10.65 24.11
C LEU A 219 13.86 -9.47 23.15
N ILE A 220 13.79 -8.25 23.66
CA ILE A 220 14.13 -7.04 22.90
C ILE A 220 15.63 -7.02 22.58
N GLU A 221 16.48 -7.39 23.56
CA GLU A 221 17.92 -7.52 23.35
C GLU A 221 18.25 -8.60 22.31
N GLU A 222 17.58 -9.76 22.36
CA GLU A 222 17.74 -10.82 21.36
C GLU A 222 17.35 -10.33 19.96
N ALA A 223 16.19 -9.66 19.82
CA ALA A 223 15.77 -9.04 18.55
C ALA A 223 16.80 -8.02 18.04
N ALA A 224 17.34 -7.18 18.94
CA ALA A 224 18.38 -6.22 18.62
C ALA A 224 19.67 -6.89 18.15
N SER A 225 20.07 -8.00 18.76
CA SER A 225 21.26 -8.77 18.37
C SER A 225 21.15 -9.34 16.94
N GLN A 226 19.91 -9.55 16.47
CA GLN A 226 19.58 -9.95 15.11
C GLN A 226 19.35 -8.74 14.17
N ASN A 227 19.69 -7.52 14.62
CA ASN A 227 19.55 -6.25 13.91
C ASN A 227 18.09 -5.92 13.51
N ALA A 228 17.11 -6.29 14.36
CA ALA A 228 15.72 -5.92 14.14
C ALA A 228 15.54 -4.38 14.15
N ASP A 229 14.78 -3.87 13.18
CA ASP A 229 14.38 -2.46 13.13
C ASP A 229 13.10 -2.19 13.91
N LEU A 230 12.20 -3.19 13.98
CA LEU A 230 10.93 -3.13 14.69
C LEU A 230 10.70 -4.43 15.45
N VAL A 231 10.36 -4.34 16.74
CA VAL A 231 9.89 -5.47 17.53
C VAL A 231 8.47 -5.24 18.03
N VAL A 232 7.59 -6.21 17.81
CA VAL A 232 6.20 -6.17 18.29
C VAL A 232 6.05 -7.07 19.51
N LEU A 233 5.58 -6.48 20.61
CA LEU A 233 5.29 -7.15 21.85
C LEU A 233 3.79 -7.52 21.96
N PRO A 234 3.43 -8.49 22.81
CA PRO A 234 2.04 -8.88 23.01
C PRO A 234 1.13 -7.79 23.62
N GLU A 235 -0.18 -8.02 23.52
CA GLU A 235 -1.24 -7.12 23.99
C GLU A 235 -1.28 -7.01 25.52
N THR A 236 -1.52 -5.81 26.07
CA THR A 236 -1.73 -5.56 27.52
C THR A 236 -0.71 -6.27 28.42
N LEU A 237 0.57 -6.22 28.06
CA LEU A 237 1.62 -7.05 28.66
C LEU A 237 1.80 -6.86 30.17
N THR A 238 1.45 -5.69 30.69
CA THR A 238 1.50 -5.36 32.12
C THR A 238 0.35 -5.96 32.93
N PHE A 239 -0.71 -6.44 32.28
CA PHE A 239 -1.91 -7.01 32.90
C PHE A 239 -1.89 -8.53 32.97
N TYR A 240 -1.18 -9.20 32.04
CA TYR A 240 -1.22 -10.64 31.87
C TYR A 240 -0.96 -11.43 33.17
N GLY A 241 -1.94 -12.24 33.58
CA GLY A 241 -1.84 -13.13 34.75
C GLY A 241 -1.67 -12.41 36.09
N THR A 242 -1.99 -11.12 36.19
CA THR A 242 -1.88 -10.36 37.45
C THR A 242 -2.97 -10.69 38.47
N GLY A 243 -4.14 -11.13 38.00
CA GLY A 243 -5.35 -11.32 38.81
C GLY A 243 -6.00 -10.01 39.28
N ARG A 244 -5.58 -8.87 38.71
CA ARG A 244 -6.13 -7.54 38.99
C ARG A 244 -7.12 -7.13 37.90
N THR A 245 -7.82 -6.02 38.09
CA THR A 245 -8.66 -5.39 37.07
C THR A 245 -7.81 -4.61 36.05
N TYR A 246 -8.38 -4.30 34.88
CA TYR A 246 -7.73 -3.44 33.89
C TYR A 246 -7.41 -2.06 34.48
N ALA A 247 -8.34 -1.49 35.23
CA ALA A 247 -8.18 -0.20 35.90
C ALA A 247 -6.97 -0.20 36.86
N GLU A 248 -6.79 -1.24 37.66
CA GLU A 248 -5.64 -1.35 38.57
C GLU A 248 -4.29 -1.52 37.87
N CYS A 249 -4.28 -1.95 36.60
CA CYS A 249 -3.08 -2.13 35.80
C CYS A 249 -2.82 -0.97 34.81
N ALA A 250 -3.76 -0.04 34.68
CA ALA A 250 -3.66 1.08 33.74
C ALA A 250 -2.69 2.16 34.24
N GLU A 251 -1.79 2.58 33.36
CA GLU A 251 -0.78 3.62 33.60
C GLU A 251 -1.05 4.83 32.69
N PRO A 252 -0.68 6.07 33.06
CA PRO A 252 -0.75 7.20 32.13
C PRO A 252 0.20 6.97 30.93
N ILE A 253 -0.12 7.59 29.80
CA ILE A 253 0.79 7.68 28.66
C ILE A 253 1.05 9.17 28.38
N PRO A 254 2.32 9.64 28.46
CA PRO A 254 3.52 8.91 28.89
C PRO A 254 3.47 8.48 30.37
N GLY A 255 4.17 7.39 30.70
CA GLY A 255 4.28 6.84 32.04
C GLY A 255 5.32 5.73 32.21
N PRO A 256 5.32 4.99 33.33
CA PRO A 256 6.42 4.10 33.73
C PRO A 256 6.78 3.04 32.68
N SER A 257 5.79 2.41 32.05
CA SER A 257 6.06 1.39 31.02
C SER A 257 6.57 2.01 29.71
N THR A 258 6.06 3.17 29.28
CA THR A 258 6.58 3.83 28.07
C THR A 258 7.98 4.40 28.28
N GLU A 259 8.31 4.87 29.48
CA GLU A 259 9.68 5.29 29.83
C GLU A 259 10.65 4.10 29.81
N TYR A 260 10.22 2.97 30.39
CA TYR A 260 11.03 1.74 30.42
C TYR A 260 11.34 1.23 29.01
N PHE A 261 10.31 1.06 28.18
CA PHE A 261 10.50 0.59 26.80
C PHE A 261 11.17 1.66 25.93
N GLY A 262 10.94 2.95 26.16
CA GLY A 262 11.65 4.03 25.47
C GLY A 262 13.16 3.99 25.75
N LYS A 263 13.58 3.67 26.98
CA LYS A 263 14.99 3.44 27.29
C LYS A 263 15.55 2.27 26.47
N LEU A 264 14.86 1.14 26.40
CA LEU A 264 15.30 -0.03 25.62
C LEU A 264 15.35 0.26 24.12
N ALA A 265 14.34 0.96 23.58
CA ALA A 265 14.31 1.39 22.18
C ALA A 265 15.54 2.23 21.83
N LYS A 266 15.90 3.16 22.73
CA LYS A 266 17.10 3.99 22.60
C LYS A 266 18.41 3.22 22.76
N GLU A 267 18.47 2.32 23.73
CA GLU A 267 19.65 1.50 24.01
C GLU A 267 20.01 0.58 22.83
N HIS A 268 18.99 0.08 22.13
CA HIS A 268 19.15 -0.87 21.04
C HIS A 268 18.93 -0.29 19.63
N ASP A 269 18.69 1.02 19.50
CA ASP A 269 18.45 1.73 18.22
C ASP A 269 17.38 1.06 17.33
N LEU A 270 16.24 0.71 17.93
CA LEU A 270 15.12 0.04 17.25
C LEU A 270 13.77 0.60 17.68
N TYR A 271 12.73 0.31 16.88
CA TYR A 271 11.35 0.65 17.21
C TYR A 271 10.69 -0.47 18.03
N ILE A 272 9.93 -0.10 19.06
CA ILE A 272 9.18 -1.05 19.89
C ILE A 272 7.70 -0.73 19.80
N VAL A 273 6.89 -1.75 19.51
CA VAL A 273 5.43 -1.68 19.67
C VAL A 273 5.05 -2.43 20.95
N ALA A 274 4.58 -1.68 21.96
CA ALA A 274 4.19 -2.23 23.25
C ALA A 274 2.67 -2.14 23.47
N GLY A 275 2.02 -3.29 23.70
CA GLY A 275 0.62 -3.36 24.11
C GLY A 275 0.47 -3.11 25.61
N LEU A 276 -0.27 -2.08 26.00
CA LEU A 276 -0.42 -1.59 27.38
C LEU A 276 -1.90 -1.31 27.73
N LEU A 277 -2.12 -0.88 28.97
CA LEU A 277 -3.39 -0.28 29.41
C LEU A 277 -3.14 1.18 29.76
N GLU A 278 -3.88 2.09 29.11
CA GLU A 278 -3.79 3.53 29.34
C GLU A 278 -4.80 3.98 30.39
N ARG A 279 -4.35 4.88 31.27
CA ARG A 279 -5.22 5.69 32.13
C ARG A 279 -5.27 7.13 31.59
N ASP A 280 -6.43 7.55 31.11
CA ASP A 280 -6.71 8.95 30.74
C ASP A 280 -7.83 9.49 31.64
N ARG A 281 -7.41 10.20 32.70
CA ARG A 281 -8.31 10.66 33.77
C ARG A 281 -9.12 9.51 34.37
N HIS A 282 -10.43 9.48 34.12
CA HIS A 282 -11.33 8.43 34.61
C HIS A 282 -11.52 7.27 33.62
N LEU A 283 -10.99 7.40 32.40
CA LEU A 283 -11.14 6.43 31.32
C LEU A 283 -9.94 5.47 31.28
N VAL A 284 -10.20 4.26 30.79
CA VAL A 284 -9.18 3.21 30.60
C VAL A 284 -9.26 2.71 29.16
N TYR A 285 -8.12 2.57 28.49
CA TYR A 285 -8.04 2.09 27.12
C TYR A 285 -7.07 0.91 27.02
N ASN A 286 -7.36 -0.03 26.11
CA ASN A 286 -6.36 -0.94 25.58
C ASN A 286 -5.60 -0.20 24.47
N VAL A 287 -4.28 -0.08 24.60
CA VAL A 287 -3.48 0.83 23.80
C VAL A 287 -2.22 0.12 23.29
N SER A 288 -1.82 0.46 22.07
CA SER A 288 -0.55 0.06 21.47
C SER A 288 0.28 1.32 21.31
N VAL A 289 1.52 1.30 21.81
CA VAL A 289 2.43 2.44 21.79
C VAL A 289 3.62 2.12 20.90
N LEU A 290 3.89 2.99 19.93
CA LEU A 290 5.09 2.92 19.10
C LEU A 290 6.16 3.84 19.71
N LEU A 291 7.27 3.25 20.12
CA LEU A 291 8.44 3.93 20.67
C LEU A 291 9.56 3.93 19.62
N GLY A 292 10.21 5.07 19.47
CA GLY A 292 11.27 5.29 18.49
C GLY A 292 12.67 5.01 19.04
N PRO A 293 13.67 4.91 18.14
CA PRO A 293 15.08 4.67 18.50
C PRO A 293 15.73 5.83 19.28
N ASP A 294 15.08 6.98 19.39
CA ASP A 294 15.53 8.07 20.27
C ASP A 294 14.96 7.96 21.70
N GLY A 295 14.10 6.96 21.93
CA GLY A 295 13.38 6.69 23.16
C GLY A 295 12.08 7.48 23.33
N SER A 296 11.69 8.27 22.33
CA SER A 296 10.44 9.03 22.35
C SER A 296 9.24 8.17 21.93
N ILE A 297 8.03 8.62 22.30
CA ILE A 297 6.79 8.05 21.76
C ILE A 297 6.56 8.65 20.38
N VAL A 298 6.60 7.80 19.35
CA VAL A 298 6.24 8.18 17.97
C VAL A 298 4.73 8.36 17.86
N GLY A 299 3.97 7.51 18.54
CA GLY A 299 2.53 7.66 18.67
C GLY A 299 1.83 6.49 19.33
N THR A 300 0.51 6.61 19.47
CA THR A 300 -0.35 5.65 20.15
C THR A 300 -1.56 5.27 19.31
N TYR A 301 -2.03 4.05 19.49
CA TYR A 301 -3.27 3.55 18.91
C TYR A 301 -4.13 2.98 20.04
N ARG A 302 -5.32 3.54 20.24
CA ARG A 302 -6.34 3.02 21.17
C ARG A 302 -7.22 2.03 20.41
N LYS A 303 -7.37 0.81 20.95
CA LYS A 303 -8.14 -0.28 20.35
C LYS A 303 -9.54 0.18 19.98
N VAL A 304 -9.92 0.05 18.72
CA VAL A 304 -11.19 0.58 18.20
C VAL A 304 -12.34 -0.38 18.49
N THR A 305 -12.11 -1.68 18.34
CA THR A 305 -13.14 -2.71 18.54
C THR A 305 -12.89 -3.48 19.83
N LEU A 306 -13.87 -3.47 20.72
CA LEU A 306 -13.74 -4.09 22.04
C LEU A 306 -14.47 -5.44 22.09
N PRO A 307 -13.81 -6.52 22.54
CA PRO A 307 -14.49 -7.75 22.88
C PRO A 307 -15.33 -7.54 24.16
N ARG A 308 -16.35 -8.39 24.34
CA ARG A 308 -17.27 -8.32 25.48
C ARG A 308 -16.57 -8.15 26.84
N GLY A 309 -15.50 -8.92 27.09
CA GLY A 309 -14.77 -8.88 28.36
C GLY A 309 -14.08 -7.54 28.65
N GLU A 310 -13.68 -6.78 27.62
CA GLU A 310 -13.12 -5.43 27.80
C GLU A 310 -14.23 -4.41 28.07
N ILE A 311 -15.37 -4.53 27.38
CA ILE A 311 -16.55 -3.67 27.61
C ILE A 311 -17.07 -3.85 29.05
N GLU A 312 -17.27 -5.09 29.49
CA GLU A 312 -17.69 -5.42 30.86
C GLU A 312 -16.61 -5.02 31.89
N GLY A 313 -15.34 -4.99 31.47
CA GLY A 313 -14.21 -4.50 32.25
C GLY A 313 -14.11 -2.96 32.32
N GLY A 314 -14.97 -2.23 31.62
CA GLY A 314 -15.04 -0.77 31.64
C GLY A 314 -14.03 -0.06 30.73
N LEU A 315 -13.51 -0.73 29.70
CA LEU A 315 -12.64 -0.09 28.71
C LEU A 315 -13.44 0.76 27.72
N MET A 316 -12.79 1.83 27.25
CA MET A 316 -13.30 2.72 26.21
C MET A 316 -12.74 2.35 24.84
N PRO A 317 -13.53 2.43 23.77
CA PRO A 317 -13.03 2.26 22.42
C PRO A 317 -12.25 3.51 21.96
N GLY A 318 -11.24 3.28 21.13
CA GLY A 318 -10.65 4.32 20.27
C GLY A 318 -11.53 4.62 19.06
N SER A 319 -11.13 5.62 18.27
CA SER A 319 -11.91 6.08 17.10
C SER A 319 -11.05 6.49 15.90
N GLU A 320 -9.75 6.20 15.94
CA GLU A 320 -8.78 6.69 14.95
C GLU A 320 -7.95 5.55 14.38
N TYR A 321 -7.40 5.78 13.18
CA TYR A 321 -6.52 4.85 12.47
C TYR A 321 -5.21 5.57 12.09
N PRO A 322 -4.41 6.04 13.06
CA PRO A 322 -3.16 6.72 12.78
C PRO A 322 -2.14 5.78 12.13
N VAL A 323 -1.33 6.36 11.24
CA VAL A 323 -0.17 5.70 10.61
C VAL A 323 1.04 6.58 10.89
N PHE A 324 2.12 5.95 11.32
CA PHE A 324 3.30 6.64 11.84
C PHE A 324 4.47 6.51 10.87
N GLU A 325 5.09 7.64 10.57
CA GLU A 325 6.34 7.66 9.80
C GLU A 325 7.49 7.14 10.67
N THR A 326 8.32 6.25 10.12
CA THR A 326 9.54 5.75 10.73
C THR A 326 10.71 5.88 9.76
N ARG A 327 11.95 5.64 10.22
CA ARG A 327 13.13 5.72 9.35
C ARG A 327 13.09 4.75 8.16
N PHE A 328 12.31 3.66 8.25
CA PHE A 328 12.21 2.64 7.20
C PHE A 328 10.92 2.74 6.38
N GLY A 329 9.83 3.25 6.95
CA GLY A 329 8.53 3.33 6.26
C GLY A 329 7.36 3.61 7.20
N LYS A 330 6.13 3.41 6.72
CA LYS A 330 4.93 3.72 7.49
C LYS A 330 4.40 2.53 8.28
N VAL A 331 4.20 2.72 9.57
CA VAL A 331 3.71 1.69 10.50
C VAL A 331 2.29 2.03 10.98
N GLY A 332 1.35 1.11 10.77
CA GLY A 332 0.04 1.11 11.41
C GLY A 332 0.04 0.18 12.63
N MET A 333 -0.91 0.38 13.54
CA MET A 333 -1.12 -0.51 14.70
C MET A 333 -2.59 -0.90 14.78
N MET A 334 -2.86 -2.16 15.12
CA MET A 334 -4.18 -2.67 15.50
C MET A 334 -4.03 -3.64 16.67
N ILE A 335 -5.10 -3.93 17.41
CA ILE A 335 -4.99 -4.74 18.64
C ILE A 335 -6.03 -5.85 18.66
N CYS A 336 -5.58 -7.10 18.81
CA CYS A 336 -6.38 -8.30 19.00
C CYS A 336 -7.72 -8.33 18.24
N TYR A 337 -8.82 -7.95 18.90
CA TYR A 337 -10.18 -8.02 18.38
C TYR A 337 -10.38 -7.19 17.11
N ASP A 338 -9.58 -6.14 16.89
CA ASP A 338 -9.55 -5.37 15.64
C ASP A 338 -9.30 -6.24 14.42
N GLY A 339 -8.52 -7.31 14.56
CA GLY A 339 -8.26 -8.23 13.46
C GLY A 339 -9.48 -9.00 12.97
N PHE A 340 -10.61 -9.01 13.68
CA PHE A 340 -11.87 -9.57 13.16
C PHE A 340 -12.56 -8.64 12.16
N PHE A 341 -12.20 -7.36 12.13
CA PHE A 341 -12.86 -6.32 11.34
C PHE A 341 -11.94 -5.86 10.21
N PRO A 342 -12.23 -6.22 8.95
CA PRO A 342 -11.37 -5.82 7.82
C PRO A 342 -11.24 -4.30 7.67
N GLU A 343 -12.20 -3.53 8.16
CA GLU A 343 -12.22 -2.07 8.15
C GLU A 343 -10.99 -1.49 8.83
N VAL A 344 -10.53 -2.07 9.94
CA VAL A 344 -9.41 -1.51 10.70
C VAL A 344 -8.12 -1.57 9.88
N ALA A 345 -7.75 -2.75 9.37
CA ALA A 345 -6.55 -2.88 8.54
C ALA A 345 -6.70 -2.17 7.20
N ARG A 346 -7.92 -2.13 6.63
CA ARG A 346 -8.20 -1.38 5.41
C ARG A 346 -7.93 0.11 5.60
N GLU A 347 -8.43 0.72 6.67
CA GLU A 347 -8.22 2.14 6.95
C GLU A 347 -6.74 2.48 7.19
N LEU A 348 -6.01 1.62 7.90
CA LEU A 348 -4.56 1.78 8.06
C LEU A 348 -3.84 1.71 6.70
N SER A 349 -4.19 0.76 5.84
CA SER A 349 -3.59 0.64 4.49
C SER A 349 -3.95 1.80 3.57
N ASN A 350 -5.20 2.30 3.63
CA ASN A 350 -5.66 3.48 2.88
C ASN A 350 -4.88 4.74 3.29
N ARG A 351 -4.43 4.80 4.55
CA ARG A 351 -3.57 5.88 5.08
C ARG A 351 -2.08 5.63 4.84
N GLY A 352 -1.75 4.58 4.10
CA GLY A 352 -0.41 4.30 3.59
C GLY A 352 0.44 3.37 4.46
N ALA A 353 -0.14 2.70 5.47
CA ALA A 353 0.61 1.71 6.25
C ALA A 353 1.24 0.65 5.33
N GLU A 354 2.52 0.35 5.57
CA GLU A 354 3.27 -0.70 4.85
C GLU A 354 3.51 -1.92 5.74
N VAL A 355 3.60 -1.66 7.04
CA VAL A 355 3.68 -2.65 8.12
C VAL A 355 2.55 -2.37 9.10
N ILE A 356 1.83 -3.40 9.52
CA ILE A 356 0.84 -3.33 10.60
C ILE A 356 1.33 -4.19 11.77
N ALA A 357 1.62 -3.54 12.89
CA ALA A 357 1.93 -4.24 14.13
C ALA A 357 0.62 -4.65 14.83
N TRP A 358 0.56 -5.90 15.27
CA TRP A 358 -0.63 -6.49 15.86
C TRP A 358 -0.34 -7.23 17.18
N PRO A 359 -0.24 -6.51 18.29
CA PRO A 359 -0.32 -7.11 19.63
C PRO A 359 -1.67 -7.84 19.79
N VAL A 360 -1.65 -9.13 20.10
CA VAL A 360 -2.87 -9.96 20.10
C VAL A 360 -2.87 -11.03 21.18
N TRP A 361 -3.91 -11.12 22.00
CA TRP A 361 -4.01 -12.22 22.97
C TRP A 361 -4.23 -13.59 22.31
N GLY A 362 -5.08 -13.65 21.28
CA GLY A 362 -5.37 -14.85 20.51
C GLY A 362 -6.64 -14.72 19.66
N CYS A 363 -6.63 -15.28 18.46
CA CYS A 363 -7.78 -15.35 17.54
C CYS A 363 -7.52 -16.37 16.43
N ASN A 364 -8.36 -16.44 15.40
CA ASN A 364 -8.12 -17.33 14.26
C ASN A 364 -6.84 -16.89 13.49
N PRO A 365 -5.82 -17.75 13.32
CA PRO A 365 -4.56 -17.39 12.65
C PRO A 365 -4.76 -16.99 11.17
N SER A 366 -5.85 -17.42 10.54
CA SER A 366 -6.20 -17.03 9.17
C SER A 366 -6.44 -15.53 9.03
N LEU A 367 -6.78 -14.85 10.12
CA LEU A 367 -6.96 -13.40 10.12
C LEU A 367 -5.64 -12.67 9.87
N GLY A 368 -4.51 -13.16 10.36
CA GLY A 368 -3.20 -12.54 10.07
C GLY A 368 -2.88 -12.56 8.58
N ALA A 369 -3.07 -13.73 7.96
CA ALA A 369 -2.93 -13.90 6.52
C ALA A 369 -3.90 -13.00 5.75
N ALA A 370 -5.18 -12.98 6.13
CA ALA A 370 -6.21 -12.18 5.46
C ALA A 370 -5.91 -10.67 5.52
N ARG A 371 -5.54 -10.15 6.70
CA ARG A 371 -5.23 -8.73 6.89
C ARG A 371 -3.98 -8.31 6.12
N ALA A 372 -2.99 -9.19 6.00
CA ALA A 372 -1.81 -8.94 5.17
C ALA A 372 -2.15 -8.95 3.68
N CYS A 373 -2.83 -10.00 3.20
CA CYS A 373 -3.05 -10.22 1.77
C CYS A 373 -4.06 -9.23 1.15
N GLU A 374 -5.16 -8.91 1.83
CA GLU A 374 -6.18 -8.01 1.27
C GLU A 374 -5.71 -6.55 1.22
N ASN A 375 -4.75 -6.19 2.09
CA ASN A 375 -4.25 -4.83 2.26
C ASN A 375 -2.85 -4.63 1.68
N HIS A 376 -2.18 -5.69 1.23
CA HIS A 376 -0.82 -5.63 0.69
C HIS A 376 0.19 -5.01 1.66
N THR A 377 0.04 -5.35 2.94
CA THR A 377 0.93 -4.91 4.02
C THR A 377 1.65 -6.11 4.62
N TYR A 378 2.81 -5.87 5.22
CA TYR A 378 3.37 -6.84 6.14
C TYR A 378 2.61 -6.75 7.47
N VAL A 379 2.29 -7.88 8.08
CA VAL A 379 1.62 -7.89 9.40
C VAL A 379 2.52 -8.61 10.39
N VAL A 380 2.73 -8.03 11.56
CA VAL A 380 3.55 -8.63 12.63
C VAL A 380 2.66 -8.88 13.83
N SER A 381 2.27 -10.14 14.05
CA SER A 381 1.48 -10.53 15.21
C SER A 381 2.38 -10.98 16.35
N SER A 382 2.06 -10.60 17.60
CA SER A 382 2.74 -11.12 18.79
C SER A 382 1.70 -11.54 19.83
N THR A 383 1.80 -12.79 20.31
CA THR A 383 0.72 -13.45 21.05
C THR A 383 1.15 -14.25 22.28
N TYR A 384 0.15 -14.63 23.08
CA TYR A 384 0.29 -15.46 24.28
C TYR A 384 -0.16 -16.90 24.05
N THR A 385 -0.43 -17.33 22.83
CA THR A 385 -1.03 -18.64 22.55
C THR A 385 0.03 -19.63 22.13
N ASP A 386 -0.04 -20.86 22.63
CA ASP A 386 0.91 -21.89 22.21
C ASP A 386 0.63 -22.24 20.74
N VAL A 387 1.67 -22.50 19.95
CA VAL A 387 1.53 -22.89 18.54
C VAL A 387 0.62 -24.12 18.39
N SER A 388 0.65 -25.05 19.35
CA SER A 388 -0.20 -26.25 19.33
C SER A 388 -1.69 -25.95 19.49
N SER A 389 -2.07 -24.74 19.91
CA SER A 389 -3.46 -24.34 20.14
C SER A 389 -4.17 -23.90 18.87
N ASP A 390 -3.44 -23.67 17.78
CA ASP A 390 -3.96 -23.12 16.52
C ASP A 390 -4.84 -21.88 16.72
N TRP A 391 -4.45 -21.04 17.68
CA TRP A 391 -5.20 -19.87 18.13
C TRP A 391 -4.31 -18.64 18.07
N MET A 392 -4.03 -18.18 16.85
CA MET A 392 -3.04 -17.14 16.52
C MET A 392 -1.60 -17.60 16.78
N ILE A 393 -0.67 -17.06 16.02
CA ILE A 393 0.76 -17.36 16.12
C ILE A 393 1.55 -16.05 16.23
N SER A 394 2.73 -16.11 16.85
CA SER A 394 3.69 -15.00 16.80
C SER A 394 4.46 -15.08 15.49
N ALA A 395 4.05 -14.32 14.48
CA ALA A 395 4.58 -14.43 13.12
C ALA A 395 4.71 -13.09 12.41
N ILE A 396 5.57 -13.07 11.39
CA ILE A 396 5.66 -12.00 10.40
C ILE A 396 5.00 -12.52 9.11
N TYR A 397 3.89 -11.93 8.71
CA TYR A 397 3.18 -12.27 7.48
C TYR A 397 3.65 -11.38 6.32
N GLY A 398 3.94 -12.02 5.19
CA GLY A 398 4.19 -11.38 3.91
C GLY A 398 2.92 -10.78 3.31
N ARG A 399 3.09 -9.93 2.30
CA ARG A 399 1.98 -9.25 1.61
C ARG A 399 1.01 -10.18 0.87
N ASP A 400 1.37 -11.46 0.71
CA ASP A 400 0.53 -12.52 0.15
C ASP A 400 -0.20 -13.34 1.23
N GLY A 401 0.00 -13.00 2.51
CA GLY A 401 -0.56 -13.69 3.67
C GLY A 401 0.28 -14.86 4.18
N THR A 402 1.40 -15.20 3.55
CA THR A 402 2.27 -16.31 4.00
C THR A 402 3.11 -15.86 5.21
N PRO A 403 3.19 -16.65 6.30
CA PRO A 403 4.19 -16.41 7.35
C PRO A 403 5.60 -16.53 6.77
N LEU A 404 6.37 -15.45 6.84
CA LEU A 404 7.78 -15.40 6.44
C LEU A 404 8.69 -16.00 7.52
N ASP A 405 8.35 -15.76 8.79
CA ASP A 405 9.00 -16.38 9.95
C ASP A 405 8.02 -16.42 11.14
N GLN A 406 8.26 -17.33 12.08
CA GLN A 406 7.40 -17.59 13.24
C GLN A 406 8.21 -17.97 14.47
N ALA A 407 7.91 -17.34 15.60
CA ALA A 407 8.47 -17.72 16.89
C ALA A 407 7.59 -18.82 17.52
N THR A 408 8.18 -20.01 17.73
CA THR A 408 7.44 -21.20 18.18
C THR A 408 7.71 -21.59 19.63
N ASP A 409 8.91 -21.33 20.13
CA ASP A 409 9.30 -21.68 21.50
C ASP A 409 8.99 -20.54 22.47
N TRP A 410 8.58 -20.87 23.69
CA TRP A 410 8.34 -19.85 24.72
C TRP A 410 9.61 -19.09 25.07
N GLY A 411 9.53 -17.76 25.07
CA GLY A 411 10.68 -16.88 25.29
C GLY A 411 11.59 -16.77 24.07
N SER A 412 11.06 -16.98 22.86
CA SER A 412 11.80 -16.81 21.60
C SER A 412 11.35 -15.58 20.82
N VAL A 413 12.17 -15.24 19.83
CA VAL A 413 11.98 -14.16 18.87
C VAL A 413 12.16 -14.74 17.47
N ALA A 414 11.33 -14.28 16.53
CA ALA A 414 11.49 -14.54 15.10
C ALA A 414 11.71 -13.21 14.39
N VAL A 415 12.54 -13.21 13.35
CA VAL A 415 12.96 -12.00 12.63
C VAL A 415 12.97 -12.26 11.13
N ALA A 416 12.18 -11.48 10.39
CA ALA A 416 12.13 -11.55 8.93
C ALA A 416 12.68 -10.25 8.31
N GLU A 417 13.60 -10.39 7.37
CA GLU A 417 14.09 -9.29 6.53
C GLU A 417 13.18 -9.13 5.31
N VAL A 418 12.68 -7.92 5.05
CA VAL A 418 11.81 -7.62 3.92
C VAL A 418 12.23 -6.32 3.23
N ASP A 419 11.91 -6.20 1.94
CA ASP A 419 12.06 -4.95 1.19
C ASP A 419 10.70 -4.26 1.04
N LEU A 420 10.56 -3.06 1.61
CA LEU A 420 9.33 -2.28 1.52
C LEU A 420 9.10 -1.69 0.12
N ASN A 421 10.17 -1.50 -0.67
CA ASN A 421 10.08 -1.03 -2.06
C ASN A 421 9.82 -2.16 -3.06
N LYS A 422 10.05 -3.43 -2.70
CA LYS A 422 9.78 -4.55 -3.60
C LYS A 422 8.27 -4.69 -3.85
N PRO A 423 7.79 -4.59 -5.09
CA PRO A 423 6.38 -4.78 -5.40
C PRO A 423 5.99 -6.26 -5.36
N LEU A 424 4.71 -6.54 -5.07
CA LEU A 424 4.12 -7.88 -5.21
C LEU A 424 3.12 -7.85 -6.37
N TYR A 425 3.50 -8.47 -7.49
CA TYR A 425 2.67 -8.48 -8.70
C TYR A 425 1.70 -9.66 -8.74
N TRP A 426 0.41 -9.36 -8.86
CA TRP A 426 -0.64 -10.33 -9.15
C TRP A 426 -0.71 -10.62 -10.64
N HIS A 427 -0.96 -11.88 -10.99
CA HIS A 427 -0.99 -12.32 -12.39
C HIS A 427 -1.96 -11.52 -13.28
N SER A 428 -3.13 -11.16 -12.75
CA SER A 428 -4.18 -10.46 -13.50
C SER A 428 -4.50 -9.06 -13.00
N LEU A 429 -3.80 -8.57 -11.98
CA LEU A 429 -4.02 -7.24 -11.42
C LEU A 429 -2.74 -6.38 -11.44
N GLY A 430 -1.54 -6.94 -11.56
CA GLY A 430 -0.30 -6.17 -11.40
C GLY A 430 -0.04 -5.82 -9.95
N ASP A 431 0.48 -4.62 -9.68
CA ASP A 431 0.64 -4.16 -8.30
C ASP A 431 -0.72 -3.73 -7.74
N PHE A 432 -1.33 -4.62 -6.96
CA PHE A 432 -2.64 -4.36 -6.37
C PHE A 432 -2.57 -3.31 -5.26
N ARG A 433 -1.41 -3.11 -4.60
CA ARG A 433 -1.25 -2.07 -3.58
C ARG A 433 -1.52 -0.70 -4.16
N ALA A 434 -0.99 -0.41 -5.35
CA ALA A 434 -1.20 0.84 -6.07
C ALA A 434 -2.66 1.05 -6.54
N GLN A 435 -3.48 0.00 -6.52
CA GLN A 435 -4.88 0.05 -6.94
C GLN A 435 -5.86 0.18 -5.78
N ILE A 436 -5.49 -0.19 -4.55
CA ILE A 436 -6.40 -0.19 -3.39
C ILE A 436 -7.11 1.15 -3.28
N GLU A 437 -6.37 2.26 -3.24
CA GLU A 437 -6.96 3.59 -3.11
C GLU A 437 -7.90 3.92 -4.28
N ARG A 438 -7.53 3.57 -5.51
CA ARG A 438 -8.29 3.90 -6.72
C ARG A 438 -9.52 3.03 -6.91
N HIS A 439 -9.48 1.77 -6.44
CA HIS A 439 -10.51 0.78 -6.74
C HIS A 439 -11.38 0.45 -5.52
N ARG A 440 -10.95 0.76 -4.28
CA ARG A 440 -11.76 0.52 -3.07
C ARG A 440 -13.13 1.15 -3.18
N PRO A 441 -14.20 0.51 -2.65
CA PRO A 441 -15.57 1.01 -2.66
C PRO A 441 -15.72 2.46 -2.18
N LEU A 442 -16.85 3.06 -2.54
CA LEU A 442 -17.30 4.31 -1.95
C LEU A 442 -17.79 4.04 -0.53
N LEU A 443 -17.31 4.83 0.43
CA LEU A 443 -17.82 4.81 1.79
C LEU A 443 -18.84 5.96 1.98
N PRO A 444 -19.87 5.78 2.82
CA PRO A 444 -20.77 6.87 3.17
C PRO A 444 -20.01 8.10 3.67
N GLY A 445 -20.33 9.27 3.12
CA GLY A 445 -19.66 10.54 3.47
C GLY A 445 -18.46 10.92 2.59
N GLU A 446 -17.98 10.06 1.68
CA GLU A 446 -16.94 10.45 0.71
C GLU A 446 -17.47 11.26 -0.48
N LEU A 447 -18.78 11.23 -0.73
CA LEU A 447 -19.44 12.01 -1.78
C LEU A 447 -20.60 12.83 -1.20
N PRO A 448 -20.78 14.10 -1.59
CA PRO A 448 -21.97 14.85 -1.27
C PRO A 448 -23.22 14.15 -1.85
N GLY A 449 -24.23 13.87 -1.02
CA GLY A 449 -25.55 13.46 -1.51
C GLY A 449 -25.83 11.96 -1.70
N ILE A 450 -24.85 11.06 -1.50
CA ILE A 450 -25.15 9.62 -1.39
C ILE A 450 -25.66 9.31 0.02
N GLN A 451 -26.95 9.56 0.24
CA GLN A 451 -27.68 8.94 1.35
C GLN A 451 -27.96 7.48 0.96
N PRO A 452 -27.87 6.51 1.90
CA PRO A 452 -28.38 5.17 1.63
C PRO A 452 -29.85 5.29 1.24
N ARG A 453 -30.24 4.74 0.09
CA ARG A 453 -31.66 4.60 -0.26
C ARG A 453 -32.28 3.70 0.81
N ASN A 454 -33.03 4.28 1.74
CA ASN A 454 -33.96 3.51 2.55
C ASN A 454 -35.05 2.99 1.61
N GLU A 455 -34.93 1.75 1.14
CA GLU A 455 -35.98 1.05 0.37
C GLU A 455 -37.18 0.64 1.24
N ASN A 456 -37.45 1.36 2.32
CA ASN A 456 -38.67 1.21 3.12
C ASN A 456 -39.54 2.47 2.94
N GLY A 457 -39.97 2.72 1.71
CA GLY A 457 -41.20 3.46 1.47
C GLY A 457 -42.40 2.53 1.70
N PRO A 458 -43.50 2.98 2.33
CA PRO A 458 -44.67 2.12 2.53
C PRO A 458 -45.20 1.66 1.17
N ALA A 459 -45.55 0.38 1.05
CA ALA A 459 -46.31 -0.13 -0.07
C ALA A 459 -47.57 0.73 -0.24
N ALA A 460 -47.77 1.25 -1.45
CA ALA A 460 -49.00 1.91 -1.82
C ALA A 460 -50.15 0.89 -1.73
N GLU A 461 -51.17 1.21 -0.92
CA GLU A 461 -52.55 0.79 -1.14
C GLU A 461 -53.39 2.02 -1.52
#